data_AF-A0A3P1XWM1-F1
#
_entry.id   AF-A0A3P1XWM1-F1
#
_cell.length_a   1.000
_cell.length_b   1.000
_cell.length_c   1.000
_cell.angle_alpha   90.00
_cell.angle_beta   90.00
_cell.angle_gamma   90.00
#
_symmetry.space_group_name_H-M   'P 1'
#
loop_
_entity.id
_entity.type
_entity.pdbx_description
1 polymer ?
#
loop_
_entity_poly.entity_id
_entity_poly.type
_entity_poly.pdbx_seq_one_letter_code
_entity_poly.pdbx_strand_id
1 'polypeptide(L)' 'VKAANVVLIGKVHVGGGLVTVMVRGDVGAVKAATDAGAAAAGKVGELVSVHVIPRPHGDVEFILPRLEG' A
#
# COMPACT_ATOMS: atom_id res chain seq x y z
N VAL A 1 9.02 2.03 8.55
CA VAL A 1 8.80 0.61 8.91
C VAL A 1 8.74 0.47 10.44
N LYS A 2 7.56 0.62 11.06
CA LYS A 2 7.39 0.47 12.53
C LYS A 2 6.12 -0.27 12.99
N ALA A 3 5.13 -0.51 12.11
CA ALA A 3 3.84 -1.08 12.49
C ALA A 3 3.71 -2.60 12.23
N ALA A 4 4.44 -3.15 11.26
CA ALA A 4 4.43 -4.57 10.93
C ALA A 4 5.64 -4.91 10.06
N ASN A 5 6.00 -6.21 9.96
CA ASN A 5 7.06 -6.69 9.07
C ASN A 5 6.56 -6.67 7.60
N VAL A 6 6.48 -5.48 7.02
CA VAL A 6 6.02 -5.22 5.65
C VAL A 6 7.09 -4.49 4.87
N VAL A 7 7.14 -4.78 3.57
CA VAL A 7 8.03 -4.14 2.60
C VAL A 7 7.21 -3.13 1.80
N LEU A 8 7.72 -1.91 1.68
CA LEU A 8 7.17 -0.92 0.75
C LEU A 8 7.49 -1.38 -0.66
N ILE A 9 6.50 -1.40 -1.56
CA ILE A 9 6.70 -1.81 -2.97
C ILE A 9 6.86 -0.61 -3.89
N GLY A 10 6.31 0.53 -3.50
CA GLY A 10 6.41 1.76 -4.27
C GLY A 10 5.28 2.74 -3.97
N LYS A 11 5.43 3.94 -4.51
CA LYS A 11 4.39 4.96 -4.58
C LYS A 11 4.05 5.21 -6.04
N VAL A 12 2.76 5.18 -6.37
CA VAL A 12 2.25 5.40 -7.72
C VAL A 12 1.50 6.72 -7.72
N HIS A 13 1.86 7.60 -8.65
CA HIS A 13 1.10 8.81 -8.93
C HIS A 13 0.29 8.54 -10.19
N VAL A 14 -1.03 8.44 -10.05
CA VAL A 14 -1.93 8.12 -11.18
C VAL A 14 -2.36 9.40 -11.91
N GLY A 15 -2.05 10.58 -11.35
CA GLY A 15 -2.52 11.88 -11.84
C GLY A 15 -3.74 12.36 -11.07
N GLY A 16 -4.16 13.62 -11.28
CA GLY A 16 -5.33 14.20 -10.60
C GLY A 16 -5.16 14.37 -9.07
N GLY A 17 -3.92 14.44 -8.58
CA GLY A 17 -3.61 14.54 -7.14
C GLY A 17 -3.69 13.21 -6.38
N LEU A 18 -3.96 12.09 -7.06
CA LEU A 18 -4.07 10.78 -6.44
C LEU A 18 -2.70 10.10 -6.32
N VAL A 19 -2.34 9.76 -5.09
CA VAL A 19 -1.12 9.02 -4.74
C VAL A 19 -1.51 7.72 -4.05
N THR A 20 -1.06 6.60 -4.60
CA THR A 20 -1.30 5.26 -4.06
C THR A 20 0.00 4.67 -3.54
N VAL A 21 0.00 4.22 -2.29
CA VAL A 21 1.15 3.54 -1.68
C VAL A 21 0.85 2.05 -1.60
N MET A 22 1.79 1.23 -2.05
CA MET A 22 1.66 -0.23 -2.06
C MET A 22 2.65 -0.84 -1.07
N VAL A 23 2.15 -1.77 -0.26
CA VAL A 23 2.94 -2.53 0.73
C VAL A 23 2.68 -4.02 0.57
N ARG A 24 3.71 -4.84 0.84
CA ARG A 24 3.64 -6.31 0.77
C ARG A 24 4.13 -6.94 2.06
N GLY A 25 3.58 -8.10 2.37
CA GLY A 25 3.90 -8.88 3.56
C GLY A 25 2.78 -9.87 3.86
N ASP A 26 2.79 -10.44 5.05
CA ASP A 26 1.72 -11.31 5.52
C ASP A 26 0.40 -10.53 5.63
N VAL A 27 -0.72 -11.20 5.38
CA VAL A 27 -2.06 -10.56 5.36
C VAL A 27 -2.35 -9.79 6.64
N GLY A 28 -1.95 -10.33 7.81
CA GLY A 28 -2.11 -9.65 9.10
C GLY A 28 -1.21 -8.41 9.23
N ALA A 29 0.03 -8.51 8.76
CA ALA A 29 0.99 -7.41 8.77
C ALA A 29 0.58 -6.27 7.82
N VAL A 30 0.12 -6.62 6.60
CA VAL A 30 -0.40 -5.67 5.61
C VAL A 30 -1.63 -4.98 6.17
N LYS A 31 -2.60 -5.71 6.74
CA LYS A 31 -3.80 -5.11 7.32
C LYS A 31 -3.47 -4.07 8.40
N ALA A 32 -2.59 -4.40 9.35
CA ALA A 32 -2.16 -3.47 10.38
C ALA A 32 -1.44 -2.23 9.81
N ALA A 33 -0.57 -2.42 8.81
CA ALA A 33 0.11 -1.32 8.15
C ALA A 33 -0.86 -0.41 7.41
N THR A 34 -1.85 -0.98 6.72
CA THR A 34 -2.86 -0.25 5.97
C THR A 34 -3.81 0.51 6.91
N ASP A 35 -4.26 -0.10 8.01
CA ASP A 35 -5.12 0.56 9.01
C ASP A 35 -4.39 1.76 9.66
N ALA A 36 -3.11 1.58 10.01
CA ALA A 36 -2.27 2.66 10.53
C ALA A 36 -2.04 3.76 9.48
N GLY A 37 -1.82 3.37 8.22
CA GLY A 37 -1.66 4.29 7.09
C GLY A 37 -2.93 5.09 6.80
N ALA A 38 -4.09 4.47 6.84
CA ALA A 38 -5.40 5.09 6.66
C ALA A 38 -5.66 6.15 7.74
N ALA A 39 -5.43 5.81 9.02
CA ALA A 39 -5.57 6.74 10.13
C ALA A 39 -4.59 7.91 10.06
N ALA A 40 -3.36 7.68 9.56
CA ALA A 40 -2.41 8.74 9.32
C ALA A 40 -2.83 9.63 8.14
N ALA A 41 -3.20 9.03 7.01
CA ALA A 41 -3.63 9.72 5.80
C ALA A 41 -4.84 10.64 6.07
N GLY A 42 -5.85 10.17 6.80
CA GLY A 42 -7.00 10.98 7.20
C GLY A 42 -6.68 12.16 8.12
N LYS A 43 -5.50 12.18 8.77
CA LYS A 43 -5.06 13.32 9.59
C LYS A 43 -4.31 14.38 8.79
N VAL A 44 -3.62 13.98 7.72
CA VAL A 44 -2.80 14.89 6.89
C VAL A 44 -3.51 15.29 5.59
N GLY A 45 -4.55 14.59 5.18
CA GLY A 45 -5.30 14.86 3.95
C GLY A 45 -6.54 13.97 3.81
N GLU A 46 -6.99 13.81 2.57
CA GLU A 46 -8.16 13.01 2.24
C GLU A 46 -7.77 11.56 1.90
N LEU A 47 -8.39 10.61 2.59
CA LEU A 47 -8.25 9.19 2.29
C LEU A 47 -9.35 8.77 1.32
N VAL A 48 -8.97 8.48 0.06
CA VAL A 48 -9.92 8.08 -0.97
C VAL A 48 -10.36 6.62 -0.81
N SER A 49 -9.40 5.70 -0.68
CA SER A 49 -9.71 4.27 -0.54
C SER A 49 -8.60 3.49 0.14
N VAL A 50 -9.02 2.37 0.74
CA VAL A 50 -8.15 1.41 1.41
C VAL A 50 -8.53 0.01 0.96
N HIS A 51 -7.55 -0.77 0.54
CA HIS A 51 -7.79 -2.14 0.09
C HIS A 51 -6.63 -3.07 0.44
N VAL A 52 -6.99 -4.29 0.84
CA VAL A 52 -6.05 -5.38 1.12
C VAL A 52 -6.48 -6.57 0.28
N ILE A 53 -5.55 -7.12 -0.50
CA ILE A 53 -5.76 -8.29 -1.36
C ILE A 53 -5.01 -9.48 -0.75
N PRO A 54 -5.69 -10.42 -0.07
CA PRO A 54 -5.06 -11.64 0.39
C PRO A 54 -4.72 -12.54 -0.80
N ARG A 55 -3.45 -12.96 -0.92
CA ARG A 55 -2.95 -13.84 -2.00
C ARG A 55 -3.31 -13.35 -3.41
N PRO A 56 -2.71 -12.24 -3.88
CA PRO A 56 -2.87 -11.82 -5.27
C PRO A 56 -2.39 -12.92 -6.22
N HIS A 57 -3.04 -13.03 -7.38
CA HIS A 57 -2.58 -13.93 -8.44
C HIS A 57 -1.19 -13.51 -8.94
N GLY A 58 -0.33 -14.47 -9.31
CA GLY A 58 1.05 -14.19 -9.73
C GLY A 58 1.13 -13.20 -10.90
N ASP A 59 0.16 -13.24 -11.81
CA ASP A 59 0.10 -12.32 -12.95
C ASP A 59 -0.01 -10.85 -12.56
N VAL A 60 -0.53 -10.56 -11.37
CA VAL A 60 -0.64 -9.19 -10.86
C VAL A 60 0.76 -8.61 -10.60
N GLU A 61 1.78 -9.43 -10.35
CA GLU A 61 3.15 -8.95 -10.11
C GLU A 61 3.84 -8.37 -11.33
N PHE A 62 3.36 -8.66 -12.54
CA PHE A 62 3.94 -8.09 -13.77
C PHE A 62 3.46 -6.67 -14.04
N ILE A 63 2.30 -6.29 -13.51
CA ILE A 63 1.70 -4.96 -13.70
C ILE A 63 1.95 -4.04 -12.50
N LEU A 64 2.36 -4.60 -11.35
CA LEU A 64 2.65 -3.80 -10.18
C LEU A 64 4.00 -3.08 -10.32
N PRO A 65 4.08 -1.81 -9.91
CA PRO A 65 5.33 -1.08 -9.90
C PRO A 65 6.31 -1.77 -8.94
N ARG A 66 7.55 -1.93 -9.38
CA ARG A 66 8.66 -2.37 -8.52
C ARG A 66 9.46 -1.13 -8.12
N LEU A 67 9.94 -1.08 -6.89
CA LEU A 67 10.95 -0.11 -6.49
C LEU A 67 12.20 -0.37 -7.35
N GLU A 68 12.42 0.48 -8.35
CA GLU A 68 13.78 0.73 -8.82
C GLU A 68 14.49 1.47 -7.68
N GLY A 69 15.41 0.74 -7.04
CA GLY A 69 16.38 1.33 -6.10
C GLY A 69 17.51 1.98 -6.86
#